data_AF-A0A6B9ZPD1-F1
#
_entry.id   AF-A0A6B9ZPD1-F1
#
_cell.length_a   1.000
_cell.length_b   1.000
_cell.length_c   1.000
_cell.angle_alpha   90.00
_cell.angle_beta   90.00
_cell.angle_gamma   90.00
#
_symmetry.space_group_name_H-M   'P 1'
#
loop_
_entity.id
_entity.type
_entity.pdbx_description
1 polymer ?
#
loop_
_entity_poly.entity_id
_entity_poly.type
_entity_poly.pdbx_seq_one_letter_code
_entity_poly.pdbx_strand_id
1 'polypeptide(L)'
;MKKLTWLFILGLIATGGFMSSCKKDDAPVVTKMSLYDSLGGSAMVNDPANSGMKIEQGRLGLRSVVDSAIFVIAGDARINGFFTVLLTEVTSGNTSGFEALSKNLTDFFCVATGGKGFTYGGLNMKDAHDPAKNTRMNGMASNADFDAFIADLVVAAKKNGLSDQLIGQVGALVETLRPVVVQKS
;
A
#
# COMPACT_ATOMS: atom_id res chain seq x y z
N MET A 1 33.12 -54.32 -25.74
CA MET A 1 34.50 -54.44 -26.27
C MET A 1 34.57 -53.55 -27.51
N LYS A 2 35.44 -52.55 -27.71
CA LYS A 2 36.60 -51.99 -27.01
C LYS A 2 36.63 -50.48 -27.30
N LYS A 3 37.20 -49.75 -26.35
CA LYS A 3 37.59 -48.33 -26.36
C LYS A 3 38.52 -48.01 -27.54
N LEU A 4 38.54 -46.76 -28.03
CA LEU A 4 39.75 -45.92 -27.95
C LEU A 4 39.47 -44.44 -28.27
N THR A 5 40.09 -43.60 -27.45
CA THR A 5 39.99 -42.15 -27.35
C THR A 5 41.14 -41.47 -28.11
N TRP A 6 40.97 -40.16 -28.31
CA TRP A 6 41.97 -39.09 -28.46
C TRP A 6 42.52 -38.74 -29.84
N LEU A 7 42.24 -37.50 -30.23
CA LEU A 7 43.18 -36.64 -30.94
C LEU A 7 43.36 -35.34 -30.16
N PHE A 8 44.62 -34.96 -30.09
CA PHE A 8 45.24 -33.86 -29.37
C PHE A 8 45.54 -32.74 -30.39
N ILE A 9 45.84 -31.54 -29.86
CA ILE A 9 46.70 -30.47 -30.42
C ILE A 9 46.00 -29.15 -30.84
N LEU A 10 46.48 -28.11 -30.13
CA LEU A 10 46.34 -26.67 -30.33
C LEU A 10 46.86 -26.21 -31.70
N GLY A 11 46.29 -25.11 -32.20
CA GLY A 11 46.89 -24.31 -33.28
C GLY A 11 46.31 -22.89 -33.33
N LEU A 12 47.09 -21.94 -32.85
CA LEU A 12 46.86 -20.49 -32.81
C LEU A 12 47.07 -19.87 -34.21
N ILE A 13 46.09 -19.15 -34.79
CA ILE A 13 46.33 -18.14 -35.86
C ILE A 13 45.40 -16.95 -35.67
N ALA A 14 46.01 -15.76 -35.78
CA ALA A 14 45.43 -14.45 -35.56
C ALA A 14 44.88 -13.79 -36.83
N THR A 15 44.11 -12.71 -36.60
CA THR A 15 43.82 -11.53 -37.45
C THR A 15 42.85 -11.65 -38.63
N GLY A 16 41.89 -10.70 -38.67
CA GLY A 16 41.14 -10.31 -39.87
C GLY A 16 39.70 -9.88 -39.55
N GLY A 17 39.48 -8.58 -39.37
CA GLY A 17 38.18 -8.03 -38.96
C GLY A 17 37.06 -8.15 -39.98
N PHE A 18 35.85 -8.32 -39.47
CA PHE A 18 34.61 -7.91 -40.14
C PHE A 18 33.78 -7.12 -39.14
N MET A 19 33.41 -5.89 -39.52
CA MET A 19 32.51 -5.06 -38.75
C MET A 19 31.14 -5.74 -38.67
N SER A 20 30.80 -6.27 -37.50
CA SER A 20 29.43 -6.69 -37.21
C SER A 20 28.70 -5.53 -36.54
N SER A 21 27.78 -4.96 -37.29
CA SER A 21 26.80 -3.97 -36.88
C SER A 21 26.22 -4.29 -35.50
N CYS A 22 26.30 -3.33 -34.58
CA CYS A 22 25.67 -3.40 -33.26
C CYS A 22 24.16 -3.62 -33.41
N LYS A 23 23.70 -4.85 -33.14
CA LYS A 23 22.34 -5.02 -32.66
C LYS A 23 22.32 -4.49 -31.24
N LYS A 24 21.61 -3.38 -31.02
CA LYS A 24 21.25 -2.94 -29.68
C LYS A 24 20.36 -4.04 -29.11
N ASP A 25 20.88 -4.78 -28.15
CA ASP A 25 20.09 -5.68 -27.34
C ASP A 25 19.18 -4.81 -26.46
N ASP A 26 17.88 -4.83 -26.75
CA ASP A 26 16.87 -4.23 -25.90
C ASP A 26 16.91 -4.97 -24.55
N ALA A 27 17.54 -4.35 -23.56
CA ALA A 27 17.48 -4.82 -22.18
C ALA A 27 16.00 -4.97 -21.80
N PRO A 28 15.56 -6.11 -21.25
CA PRO A 28 14.19 -6.28 -20.81
C PRO A 28 13.87 -5.17 -19.82
N VAL A 29 12.83 -4.37 -20.11
CA VAL A 29 12.30 -3.38 -19.18
C VAL A 29 11.78 -4.14 -17.98
N VAL A 30 12.58 -4.25 -16.93
CA VAL A 30 12.14 -4.78 -15.64
C VAL A 30 11.21 -3.72 -15.05
N THR A 31 9.90 -3.85 -15.31
CA THR A 31 8.89 -3.06 -14.63
C THR A 31 8.96 -3.41 -13.14
N LYS A 32 9.52 -2.51 -12.33
CA LYS A 32 9.53 -2.65 -10.86
C LYS A 32 8.09 -2.84 -10.40
N MET A 33 7.81 -3.97 -9.76
CA MET A 33 6.48 -4.24 -9.20
C MET A 33 6.08 -3.12 -8.24
N SER A 34 4.84 -2.66 -8.35
CA SER A 34 4.29 -1.70 -7.40
C SER A 34 4.00 -2.38 -6.06
N LEU A 35 3.78 -1.59 -5.01
CA LEU A 35 3.31 -2.11 -3.73
C LEU A 35 1.91 -2.73 -3.89
N TYR A 36 1.07 -2.15 -4.76
CA TYR A 36 -0.24 -2.69 -5.10
C TYR A 36 -0.15 -4.07 -5.75
N ASP A 37 0.78 -4.27 -6.69
CA ASP A 37 1.02 -5.58 -7.31
C ASP A 37 1.47 -6.62 -6.29
N SER A 38 2.28 -6.20 -5.31
CA SER A 38 2.75 -7.05 -4.22
C SER A 38 1.63 -7.46 -3.24
N LEU A 39 0.51 -6.74 -3.24
CA LEU A 39 -0.71 -7.06 -2.48
C LEU A 39 -1.70 -7.93 -3.30
N GLY A 40 -1.30 -8.42 -4.47
CA GLY A 40 -2.13 -9.23 -5.37
C GLY A 40 -2.67 -8.46 -6.58
N GLY A 41 -2.39 -7.16 -6.67
CA GLY A 41 -2.64 -6.35 -7.85
C GLY A 41 -4.10 -6.36 -8.33
N SER A 42 -4.29 -6.29 -9.64
CA SER A 42 -5.59 -6.21 -10.30
C SER A 42 -6.31 -7.55 -10.50
N ALA A 43 -5.83 -8.63 -9.88
CA ALA A 43 -6.50 -9.93 -9.95
C ALA A 43 -7.89 -9.84 -9.32
N MET A 44 -8.94 -10.23 -10.03
CA MET A 44 -10.32 -10.10 -9.55
C MET A 44 -10.75 -11.28 -8.69
N VAL A 45 -11.20 -10.99 -7.47
CA VAL A 45 -11.72 -11.97 -6.50
C VAL A 45 -13.13 -11.62 -6.04
N ASN A 46 -13.81 -12.54 -5.37
CA ASN A 46 -15.13 -12.24 -4.80
C ASN A 46 -15.00 -11.16 -3.72
N ASP A 47 -15.90 -10.18 -3.74
CA ASP A 47 -15.99 -9.20 -2.68
C ASP A 47 -16.82 -9.77 -1.50
N PRO A 48 -16.21 -10.08 -0.34
CA PRO A 48 -16.95 -10.62 0.80
C PRO A 48 -17.94 -9.61 1.41
N ALA A 49 -17.73 -8.31 1.19
CA ALA A 49 -18.63 -7.25 1.66
C ALA A 49 -19.78 -6.99 0.69
N ASN A 50 -19.66 -7.41 -0.58
CA ASN A 50 -20.64 -7.16 -1.62
C ASN A 50 -20.93 -8.46 -2.39
N SER A 51 -21.91 -9.23 -1.90
CA SER A 51 -22.28 -10.52 -2.51
C SER A 51 -22.58 -10.39 -4.01
N GLY A 52 -22.01 -11.29 -4.81
CA GLY A 52 -22.14 -11.29 -6.26
C GLY A 52 -21.20 -10.32 -6.99
N MET A 53 -20.48 -9.46 -6.27
CA MET A 53 -19.54 -8.51 -6.87
C MET A 53 -18.10 -9.05 -6.83
N LYS A 54 -17.27 -8.49 -7.72
CA LYS A 54 -15.83 -8.76 -7.77
C LYS A 54 -15.05 -7.50 -7.37
N ILE A 55 -13.87 -7.71 -6.80
CA ILE A 55 -12.94 -6.66 -6.40
C ILE A 55 -11.50 -7.07 -6.73
N GLU A 56 -10.63 -6.11 -7.04
CA GLU A 56 -9.20 -6.37 -7.19
C GLU A 56 -8.59 -6.84 -5.87
N GLN A 57 -7.75 -7.88 -5.91
CA GLN A 57 -7.12 -8.48 -4.74
C GLN A 57 -6.30 -7.45 -3.95
N GLY A 58 -5.56 -6.57 -4.63
CA GLY A 58 -4.81 -5.49 -3.99
C GLY A 58 -5.72 -4.54 -3.21
N ARG A 59 -6.83 -4.11 -3.81
CA ARG A 59 -7.84 -3.27 -3.14
C ARG A 59 -8.49 -3.97 -1.98
N LEU A 60 -8.84 -5.26 -2.12
CA LEU A 60 -9.41 -6.05 -1.03
C LEU A 60 -8.45 -6.09 0.16
N GLY A 61 -7.17 -6.39 -0.07
CA GLY A 61 -6.16 -6.41 0.99
C GLY A 61 -6.04 -5.07 1.71
N LEU A 62 -5.98 -3.97 0.95
CA LEU A 62 -5.94 -2.61 1.53
C LEU A 62 -7.20 -2.31 2.35
N ARG A 63 -8.39 -2.60 1.81
CA ARG A 63 -9.66 -2.37 2.52
C ARG A 63 -9.73 -3.16 3.82
N SER A 64 -9.33 -4.43 3.81
CA SER A 64 -9.35 -5.27 5.01
C SER A 64 -8.41 -4.75 6.12
N VAL A 65 -7.23 -4.25 5.74
CA VAL A 65 -6.31 -3.58 6.69
C VAL A 65 -6.91 -2.27 7.20
N VAL A 66 -7.46 -1.43 6.31
CA VAL A 66 -8.11 -0.16 6.67
C VAL A 66 -9.26 -0.37 7.64
N ASP A 67 -10.19 -1.27 7.33
CA ASP A 67 -11.33 -1.58 8.19
C ASP A 67 -10.87 -2.06 9.56
N SER A 68 -9.86 -2.94 9.58
CA SER A 68 -9.26 -3.42 10.83
C SER A 68 -8.58 -2.31 11.63
N ALA A 69 -7.86 -1.40 10.95
CA ALA A 69 -7.18 -0.28 11.59
C ALA A 69 -8.17 0.66 12.25
N ILE A 70 -9.30 0.97 11.60
CA ILE A 70 -10.35 1.81 12.19
C ILE A 70 -10.85 1.23 13.52
N PHE A 71 -11.05 -0.09 13.60
CA PHE A 71 -11.47 -0.73 14.86
C PHE A 71 -10.36 -0.80 15.92
N VAL A 72 -9.10 -1.01 15.51
CA VAL A 72 -7.95 -0.97 16.44
C VAL A 72 -7.85 0.43 17.05
N ILE A 73 -7.88 1.46 16.22
CA ILE A 73 -7.84 2.88 16.59
C ILE A 73 -9.01 3.25 17.50
N ALA A 74 -10.22 2.76 17.21
CA ALA A 74 -11.39 3.01 18.06
C ALA A 74 -11.16 2.53 19.52
N GLY A 75 -10.41 1.44 19.69
CA GLY A 75 -10.02 0.90 20.99
C GLY A 75 -8.80 1.56 21.64
N ASP A 76 -8.06 2.39 20.91
CA ASP A 76 -6.84 3.04 21.43
C ASP A 76 -7.15 4.40 22.05
N ALA A 77 -7.11 4.46 23.39
CA ALA A 77 -7.34 5.68 24.16
C ALA A 77 -6.33 6.80 23.88
N ARG A 78 -5.18 6.51 23.24
CA ARG A 78 -4.20 7.53 22.85
C ARG A 78 -4.72 8.42 21.72
N ILE A 79 -5.47 7.86 20.77
CA ILE A 79 -5.85 8.57 19.52
C ILE A 79 -7.34 8.56 19.21
N ASN A 80 -8.14 7.72 19.87
CA ASN A 80 -9.58 7.61 19.57
C ASN A 80 -10.34 8.95 19.77
N GLY A 81 -9.79 9.86 20.56
CA GLY A 81 -10.29 11.22 20.76
C GLY A 81 -10.39 12.05 19.48
N PHE A 82 -9.66 11.73 18.42
CA PHE A 82 -9.77 12.41 17.11
C PHE A 82 -11.04 12.00 16.34
N PHE A 83 -11.65 10.86 16.67
CA PHE A 83 -12.72 10.21 15.90
C PHE A 83 -14.09 10.26 16.57
N THR A 84 -14.35 11.24 17.45
CA THR A 84 -15.58 11.34 18.26
C THR A 84 -16.86 11.28 17.44
N VAL A 85 -16.91 11.99 16.29
CA VAL A 85 -18.06 11.98 15.38
C VAL A 85 -18.32 10.56 14.85
N LEU A 86 -17.27 9.90 14.34
CA LEU A 86 -17.36 8.55 13.81
C LEU A 86 -17.80 7.54 14.88
N LEU A 87 -17.22 7.63 16.08
CA LEU A 87 -17.58 6.76 17.21
C LEU A 87 -19.04 6.95 17.62
N THR A 88 -19.55 8.19 17.62
CA THR A 88 -20.95 8.50 17.90
C THR A 88 -21.89 7.92 16.84
N GLU A 89 -21.54 8.07 15.55
CA GLU A 89 -22.31 7.48 14.44
C GLU A 89 -22.40 5.96 14.60
N VAL A 90 -21.26 5.27 14.75
CA VAL A 90 -21.22 3.80 14.84
C VAL A 90 -21.97 3.29 16.08
N THR A 91 -21.81 3.93 17.24
CA THR A 91 -22.51 3.52 18.48
C THR A 91 -24.03 3.77 18.41
N SER A 92 -24.49 4.69 17.56
CA SER A 92 -25.91 4.88 17.27
C SER A 92 -26.45 3.97 16.15
N GLY A 93 -25.62 3.06 15.63
CA GLY A 93 -25.98 2.14 14.55
C GLY A 93 -25.92 2.74 13.14
N ASN A 94 -25.35 3.93 12.99
CA ASN A 94 -25.14 4.58 11.69
C ASN A 94 -23.73 4.31 11.17
N THR A 95 -23.60 3.48 10.14
CA THR A 95 -22.30 3.09 9.54
C THR A 95 -21.88 3.95 8.35
N SER A 96 -22.70 4.92 7.92
CA SER A 96 -22.42 5.70 6.70
C SER A 96 -21.08 6.44 6.74
N GLY A 97 -20.72 7.02 7.90
CA GLY A 97 -19.41 7.67 8.07
C GLY A 97 -18.24 6.69 8.11
N PHE A 98 -18.45 5.48 8.64
CA PHE A 98 -17.46 4.41 8.61
C PHE A 98 -17.20 3.94 7.18
N GLU A 99 -18.25 3.68 6.43
CA GLU A 99 -18.16 3.25 5.02
C GLU A 99 -17.47 4.32 4.16
N ALA A 100 -17.80 5.60 4.37
CA ALA A 100 -17.15 6.71 3.69
C ALA A 100 -15.66 6.82 4.05
N LEU A 101 -15.30 6.69 5.32
CA LEU A 101 -13.90 6.72 5.77
C LEU A 101 -13.11 5.54 5.20
N SER A 102 -13.64 4.32 5.34
CA SER A 102 -13.04 3.10 4.80
C SER A 102 -12.80 3.22 3.30
N LYS A 103 -13.81 3.65 2.54
CA LYS A 103 -13.69 3.85 1.09
C LYS A 103 -12.63 4.89 0.75
N ASN A 104 -12.67 6.07 1.37
CA ASN A 104 -11.73 7.15 1.07
C ASN A 104 -10.28 6.76 1.39
N LEU A 105 -10.05 6.11 2.53
CA LEU A 105 -8.71 5.69 2.91
C LEU A 105 -8.21 4.52 2.05
N THR A 106 -9.10 3.61 1.67
CA THR A 106 -8.78 2.54 0.69
C THR A 106 -8.42 3.15 -0.67
N ASP A 107 -9.19 4.12 -1.16
CA ASP A 107 -8.90 4.81 -2.43
C ASP A 107 -7.56 5.54 -2.38
N PHE A 108 -7.28 6.22 -1.27
CA PHE A 108 -5.99 6.87 -1.02
C PHE A 108 -4.83 5.87 -1.13
N PHE A 109 -4.91 4.74 -0.42
CA PHE A 109 -3.87 3.72 -0.48
C PHE A 109 -3.77 3.04 -1.84
N CYS A 110 -4.89 2.78 -2.52
CA CYS A 110 -4.87 2.25 -3.88
C CYS A 110 -4.03 3.14 -4.81
N VAL A 111 -4.26 4.47 -4.78
CA VAL A 111 -3.46 5.42 -5.56
C VAL A 111 -1.99 5.42 -5.10
N ALA A 112 -1.76 5.56 -3.80
CA ALA A 112 -0.42 5.72 -3.24
C ALA A 112 0.47 4.46 -3.41
N THR A 113 -0.14 3.28 -3.52
CA THR A 113 0.56 2.00 -3.71
C THR A 113 0.77 1.64 -5.19
N GLY A 114 0.21 2.41 -6.13
CA GLY A 114 0.37 2.23 -7.58
C GLY A 114 -0.77 1.49 -8.28
N GLY A 115 -1.92 1.32 -7.62
CA GLY A 115 -3.13 0.78 -8.23
C GLY A 115 -3.62 1.67 -9.38
N LYS A 116 -4.09 1.05 -10.46
CA LYS A 116 -4.55 1.75 -11.66
C LYS A 116 -6.06 1.89 -11.66
N GLY A 117 -6.58 3.00 -12.19
CA GLY A 117 -8.03 3.23 -12.27
C GLY A 117 -8.67 3.67 -10.95
N PHE A 118 -7.88 3.94 -9.92
CA PHE A 118 -8.35 4.52 -8.66
C PHE A 118 -8.09 6.02 -8.62
N THR A 119 -9.00 6.75 -8.00
CA THR A 119 -8.88 8.18 -7.74
C THR A 119 -9.22 8.44 -6.29
N TYR A 120 -8.36 9.16 -5.60
CA TYR A 120 -8.67 9.69 -4.28
C TYR A 120 -9.44 11.01 -4.43
N GLY A 121 -10.71 11.00 -4.02
CA GLY A 121 -11.60 12.16 -4.11
C GLY A 121 -11.74 12.98 -2.83
N GLY A 122 -10.97 12.66 -1.79
CA GLY A 122 -11.03 13.35 -0.50
C GLY A 122 -10.22 14.66 -0.47
N LEU A 123 -10.27 15.34 0.67
CA LEU A 123 -9.41 16.49 0.96
C LEU A 123 -7.93 16.08 0.86
N ASN A 124 -7.06 17.00 0.46
CA ASN A 124 -5.63 16.75 0.58
C ASN A 124 -5.25 16.46 2.05
N MET A 125 -4.16 15.74 2.27
CA MET A 125 -3.80 15.26 3.62
C MET A 125 -3.62 16.38 4.65
N LYS A 126 -3.25 17.59 4.23
CA LYS A 126 -3.16 18.74 5.14
C LYS A 126 -4.56 19.17 5.60
N ASP A 127 -5.44 19.46 4.66
CA ASP A 127 -6.80 19.93 4.97
C ASP A 127 -7.65 18.84 5.64
N ALA A 128 -7.43 17.57 5.31
CA ALA A 128 -8.10 16.44 5.94
C ALA A 128 -7.81 16.34 7.45
N HIS A 129 -6.64 16.79 7.89
CA HIS A 129 -6.19 16.74 9.29
C HIS A 129 -6.13 18.12 9.97
N ASP A 130 -6.69 19.15 9.32
CA ASP A 130 -6.87 20.49 9.89
C ASP A 130 -8.31 20.64 10.43
N PRO A 131 -8.52 20.78 11.76
CA PRO A 131 -9.85 20.97 12.34
C PRO A 131 -10.62 22.20 11.82
N ALA A 132 -9.93 23.20 11.29
CA ALA A 132 -10.56 24.38 10.68
C ALA A 132 -11.12 24.11 9.28
N LYS A 133 -10.68 23.02 8.63
CA LYS A 133 -11.11 22.60 7.27
C LYS A 133 -11.98 21.35 7.29
N ASN A 134 -11.71 20.45 8.22
CA ASN A 134 -12.44 19.21 8.41
C ASN A 134 -13.02 19.14 9.82
N THR A 135 -14.30 19.45 9.96
CA THR A 135 -15.01 19.44 11.25
C THR A 135 -15.11 18.05 11.88
N ARG A 136 -14.79 16.98 11.15
CA ARG A 136 -14.73 15.62 11.69
C ARG A 136 -13.39 15.30 12.38
N MET A 137 -12.37 16.16 12.22
CA MET A 137 -11.08 16.02 12.89
C MET A 137 -11.09 16.76 14.23
N ASN A 138 -11.14 16.02 15.33
CA ASN A 138 -11.24 16.61 16.67
C ASN A 138 -9.86 17.01 17.24
N GLY A 139 -9.32 18.11 16.75
CA GLY A 139 -8.05 18.69 17.20
C GLY A 139 -6.87 18.42 16.27
N MET A 140 -5.77 19.14 16.47
CA MET A 140 -4.56 18.98 15.67
C MET A 140 -3.73 17.80 16.18
N ALA A 141 -3.30 16.93 15.28
CA ALA A 141 -2.44 15.78 15.60
C ALA A 141 -1.00 16.22 15.86
N SER A 142 -0.37 15.60 16.86
CA SER A 142 1.05 15.70 17.19
C SER A 142 1.84 14.51 16.63
N ASN A 143 3.17 14.54 16.80
CA ASN A 143 4.01 13.39 16.46
C ASN A 143 3.63 12.13 17.24
N ALA A 144 3.30 12.26 18.53
CA ALA A 144 2.92 11.12 19.37
C ALA A 144 1.62 10.45 18.87
N ASP A 145 0.66 11.26 18.39
CA ASP A 145 -0.59 10.76 17.82
C ASP A 145 -0.33 10.01 16.51
N PHE A 146 0.57 10.53 15.67
CA PHE A 146 0.95 9.87 14.43
C PHE A 146 1.71 8.55 14.69
N ASP A 147 2.59 8.51 15.69
CA ASP A 147 3.30 7.29 16.08
C ASP A 147 2.34 6.22 16.60
N ALA A 148 1.33 6.61 17.37
CA ALA A 148 0.26 5.72 17.81
C ALA A 148 -0.57 5.20 16.62
N PHE A 149 -0.91 6.06 15.65
CA PHE A 149 -1.54 5.63 14.40
C PHE A 149 -0.71 4.58 13.62
N ILE A 150 0.60 4.79 13.48
CA ILE A 150 1.49 3.81 12.83
C ILE A 150 1.48 2.48 13.59
N ALA A 151 1.54 2.50 14.92
CA ALA A 151 1.50 1.29 15.73
C ALA A 151 0.19 0.51 15.51
N ASP A 152 -0.95 1.20 15.48
CA ASP A 152 -2.26 0.61 15.25
C ASP A 152 -2.40 0.05 13.83
N LEU A 153 -1.85 0.74 12.84
CA LEU A 153 -1.78 0.26 11.45
C LEU A 153 -0.98 -1.04 11.35
N VAL A 154 0.14 -1.16 12.07
CA VAL A 154 0.93 -2.40 12.13
C VAL A 154 0.11 -3.55 12.75
N VAL A 155 -0.61 -3.29 13.84
CA VAL A 155 -1.49 -4.30 14.46
C VAL A 155 -2.56 -4.76 13.48
N ALA A 156 -3.21 -3.83 12.80
CA ALA A 156 -4.23 -4.13 11.80
C ALA A 156 -3.66 -4.92 10.61
N ALA A 157 -2.50 -4.54 10.10
CA ALA A 157 -1.85 -5.23 8.98
C ALA A 157 -1.48 -6.68 9.34
N LYS A 158 -0.95 -6.91 10.55
CA LYS A 158 -0.65 -8.26 11.05
C LYS A 158 -1.91 -9.10 11.20
N LYS A 159 -3.00 -8.52 11.71
CA LYS A 159 -4.31 -9.20 11.81
C LYS A 159 -4.85 -9.66 10.46
N ASN A 160 -4.48 -8.96 9.37
CA ASN A 160 -4.86 -9.31 8.00
C ASN A 160 -3.81 -10.16 7.27
N GLY A 161 -2.77 -10.64 7.97
CA GLY A 161 -1.79 -11.57 7.41
C GLY A 161 -0.76 -10.95 6.47
N LEU A 162 -0.57 -9.63 6.49
CA LEU A 162 0.52 -9.01 5.73
C LEU A 162 1.87 -9.43 6.32
N SER A 163 2.84 -9.67 5.44
CA SER A 163 4.22 -9.95 5.84
C SER A 163 4.89 -8.70 6.42
N ASP A 164 5.88 -8.88 7.30
CA ASP A 164 6.63 -7.76 7.89
C ASP A 164 7.29 -6.87 6.82
N GLN A 165 7.68 -7.45 5.68
CA GLN A 165 8.20 -6.70 4.54
C GLN A 165 7.15 -5.74 3.96
N LEU A 166 5.93 -6.21 3.72
CA LEU A 166 4.85 -5.39 3.18
C LEU A 166 4.42 -4.32 4.19
N ILE A 167 4.38 -4.68 5.47
CA ILE A 167 4.11 -3.74 6.57
C ILE A 167 5.15 -2.61 6.57
N GLY A 168 6.44 -2.95 6.46
CA GLY A 168 7.50 -1.95 6.39
C GLY A 168 7.38 -1.01 5.18
N GLN A 169 7.00 -1.53 4.02
CA GLN A 169 6.79 -0.72 2.81
C GLN A 169 5.58 0.22 2.93
N VAL A 170 4.47 -0.26 3.48
CA VAL A 170 3.29 0.58 3.77
C VAL A 170 3.64 1.64 4.82
N GLY A 171 4.34 1.27 5.90
CA GLY A 171 4.78 2.19 6.93
C GLY A 171 5.67 3.31 6.37
N ALA A 172 6.63 2.99 5.52
CA ALA A 172 7.48 3.98 4.86
C ALA A 172 6.69 4.94 3.96
N LEU A 173 5.66 4.44 3.25
CA LEU A 173 4.77 5.28 2.45
C LEU A 173 3.95 6.23 3.33
N VAL A 174 3.37 5.74 4.42
CA VAL A 174 2.59 6.55 5.36
C VAL A 174 3.47 7.61 6.03
N GLU A 175 4.70 7.26 6.40
CA GLU A 175 5.65 8.17 7.05
C GLU A 175 5.93 9.43 6.21
N THR A 176 5.85 9.33 4.87
CA THR A 176 5.98 10.50 3.98
C THR A 176 4.91 11.57 4.20
N LEU A 177 3.78 11.22 4.83
CA LEU A 177 2.66 12.10 5.11
C LEU A 177 2.77 12.84 6.44
N ARG A 178 3.69 12.42 7.32
CA ARG A 178 3.87 13.04 8.65
C ARG A 178 3.94 14.57 8.59
N PRO A 179 4.69 15.21 7.67
CA PRO A 179 4.81 16.67 7.65
C PRO A 179 3.51 17.43 7.33
N VAL A 180 2.51 16.76 6.74
CA VAL A 180 1.21 17.38 6.40
C VAL A 180 0.09 16.96 7.36
N VAL A 181 0.23 15.81 8.03
CA VAL A 181 -0.72 15.31 9.03
C VAL A 181 -0.45 15.88 10.42
N VAL A 182 0.82 15.98 10.82
CA VAL A 182 1.20 16.54 12.12
C VAL A 182 1.13 18.06 12.04
N GLN A 183 0.23 18.65 12.82
CA GLN A 183 -0.05 20.09 12.81
C GLN A 183 0.05 20.74 14.19
N LYS A 184 0.25 19.92 15.23
CA LYS A 184 0.53 20.36 16.59
C LYS A 184 2.03 20.25 16.88
N SER A 185 2.63 21.38 17.25
CA SER A 185 4.04 21.47 17.68
C SER A 185 4.27 20.94 19.08
#